data_AF-A0A956IE47-F1
#
_entry.id   AF-A0A956IE47-F1
#
_cell.length_a   1.000
_cell.length_b   1.000
_cell.length_c   1.000
_cell.angle_alpha   90.00
_cell.angle_beta   90.00
_cell.angle_gamma   90.00
#
_symmetry.space_group_name_H-M   'P 1'
#
loop_
_entity.id
_entity.type
_entity.pdbx_description
1 polymer ?
#
loop_
_entity_poly.entity_id
_entity_poly.type
_entity_poly.pdbx_seq_one_letter_code
_entity_poly.pdbx_strand_id
1 'polypeptide(L)'
;MARLGAVVFALLGVWVTGCRATPPAPAPEPVLLPAVEPTPVTPDVDEVAEEAVRQAACKGLSPCTVLGLREAGVSRDSAGRPRRLVALLARDTQRFVESAPPDTPLDHRFDGHHDDFGANYGACTVVEAWRVHLTSGGAARSQLLTTLCNDGHGAAGVGEDRITVDGGRLTHEQRGGSAWRWSRHSVIDLGSGLLEVGEENGWTFGDNAESVTWDHVAFRGAIRWRAPRCGPSPQEPGELREHAAALLPHLELDPDFSAQGWRRIGLGDCATVIDAEHGGFVLAGEPSVRLRLLGSGDQLFVELEDDDGPSGDQLEIWYAERALSYFDHCLEPPEAASGIAVALGTGRVTPLGARAAPPAVVEVEAPARSGAPRRLALRFATRPDALTLVYRDVDGGAPQGVLATSRFDPSDRATLGRWWPRSEPGLGCRAEDDVLQRRVERKLDRPLVDTPFVPGAR
;
A
#
# COMPACT_ATOMS: atom_id res chain seq x y z
N MET A 1 -21.21 4.18 -47.82
CA MET A 1 -20.83 2.85 -48.37
C MET A 1 -20.74 1.88 -47.20
N ALA A 2 -21.77 1.05 -47.02
CA ALA A 2 -21.87 0.08 -45.95
C ALA A 2 -21.25 -1.26 -46.38
N ARG A 3 -20.49 -1.91 -45.50
CA ARG A 3 -20.16 -3.34 -45.61
C ARG A 3 -20.49 -4.03 -44.30
N LEU A 4 -21.58 -4.79 -44.33
CA LEU A 4 -21.89 -5.85 -43.36
C LEU A 4 -20.91 -7.01 -43.56
N GLY A 5 -20.32 -7.49 -42.46
CA GLY A 5 -19.63 -8.78 -42.39
C GLY A 5 -20.45 -9.75 -41.54
N ALA A 6 -20.82 -10.89 -42.14
CA ALA A 6 -21.68 -11.91 -41.56
C ALA A 6 -20.95 -12.76 -40.50
N VAL A 7 -21.65 -13.06 -39.40
CA VAL A 7 -21.24 -14.01 -38.36
C VAL A 7 -21.83 -15.38 -38.68
N VAL A 8 -20.96 -16.40 -38.75
CA VAL A 8 -21.32 -17.81 -38.97
C VAL A 8 -21.55 -18.48 -37.61
N PHE A 9 -22.76 -19.01 -37.39
CA PHE A 9 -23.10 -19.88 -36.26
C PHE A 9 -22.80 -21.34 -36.62
N ALA A 10 -21.97 -22.02 -35.82
CA ALA A 10 -21.75 -23.46 -35.91
C ALA A 10 -22.55 -24.20 -34.82
N LEU A 11 -23.44 -25.09 -35.25
CA LEU A 11 -24.24 -26.01 -34.44
C LEU A 11 -23.37 -27.22 -34.01
N LEU A 12 -23.27 -27.47 -32.70
CA LEU A 12 -22.72 -28.72 -32.14
C LEU A 12 -23.84 -29.72 -31.87
N GLY A 13 -23.74 -30.89 -32.50
CA GLY A 13 -24.67 -32.00 -32.38
C GLY A 13 -24.45 -32.83 -31.11
N VAL A 14 -25.57 -33.18 -30.47
CA VAL A 14 -25.66 -34.09 -29.32
C VAL A 14 -25.71 -35.53 -29.82
N TRP A 15 -24.79 -36.39 -29.37
CA TRP A 15 -24.87 -37.83 -29.55
C TRP A 15 -25.40 -38.49 -28.27
N VAL A 16 -26.56 -39.12 -28.39
CA VAL A 16 -27.14 -40.01 -27.36
C VAL A 16 -26.77 -41.44 -27.71
N THR A 17 -25.91 -42.08 -26.93
CA THR A 17 -25.62 -43.51 -27.03
C THR A 17 -26.46 -44.30 -26.02
N GLY A 18 -27.19 -45.30 -26.54
CA GLY A 18 -28.17 -46.10 -25.81
C GLY A 18 -27.55 -47.12 -24.85
N CYS A 19 -28.23 -47.32 -23.73
CA CYS A 19 -27.96 -48.37 -22.75
C CYS A 19 -28.39 -49.74 -23.29
N ARG A 20 -27.49 -50.73 -23.27
CA ARG A 20 -27.84 -52.16 -23.35
C ARG A 20 -27.78 -52.76 -21.95
N ALA A 21 -28.91 -53.28 -21.49
CA ALA A 21 -29.02 -54.01 -20.23
C ALA A 21 -28.29 -55.36 -20.33
N THR A 22 -27.37 -55.60 -19.40
CA THR A 22 -26.68 -56.89 -19.20
C THR A 22 -27.53 -57.78 -18.29
N PRO A 23 -27.69 -59.08 -18.57
CA PRO A 23 -28.42 -60.00 -17.68
C PRO A 23 -27.67 -60.18 -16.35
N PRO A 24 -28.40 -60.40 -15.23
CA PRO A 24 -27.81 -60.52 -13.91
C PRO A 24 -27.00 -61.82 -13.76
N ALA A 25 -25.80 -61.69 -13.20
CA ALA A 25 -24.94 -62.80 -12.82
C ALA A 25 -25.54 -63.57 -11.61
N PRO A 26 -25.30 -64.89 -11.50
CA PRO A 26 -25.78 -65.70 -10.39
C PRO A 26 -25.15 -65.26 -9.06
N ALA A 27 -25.94 -65.34 -7.99
CA ALA A 27 -25.55 -64.93 -6.64
C ALA A 27 -24.38 -65.79 -6.11
N PRO A 28 -23.30 -65.18 -5.62
CA PRO A 28 -22.21 -65.92 -4.96
C PRO A 28 -22.63 -66.41 -3.57
N GLU A 29 -22.17 -67.60 -3.21
CA GLU A 29 -22.31 -68.18 -1.87
C GLU A 29 -21.67 -67.28 -0.79
N PRO A 30 -22.24 -67.22 0.42
CA PRO A 30 -21.73 -66.39 1.50
C PRO A 30 -20.38 -66.93 2.02
N VAL A 31 -19.31 -66.21 1.69
CA VAL A 31 -18.00 -66.38 2.33
C VAL A 31 -18.05 -65.71 3.70
N LEU A 32 -17.91 -66.51 4.76
CA LEU A 32 -17.70 -66.01 6.13
C LEU A 32 -16.34 -65.29 6.19
N LEU A 33 -16.38 -63.96 6.25
CA LEU A 33 -15.19 -63.13 6.46
C LEU A 33 -14.77 -63.18 7.94
N PRO A 34 -13.45 -63.26 8.24
CA PRO A 34 -12.94 -63.14 9.60
C PRO A 34 -13.25 -61.75 10.18
N ALA A 35 -13.41 -61.69 11.50
CA ALA A 35 -13.70 -60.46 12.23
C ALA A 35 -12.65 -59.38 11.90
N VAL A 36 -13.12 -58.26 11.37
CA VAL A 36 -12.32 -57.07 11.08
C VAL A 36 -12.01 -56.39 12.41
N GLU A 37 -10.74 -56.38 12.81
CA GLU A 37 -10.28 -55.51 13.89
C GLU A 37 -10.54 -54.05 13.48
N PRO A 38 -11.10 -53.20 14.37
CA PRO A 38 -11.40 -51.82 14.03
C PRO A 38 -10.10 -51.12 13.61
N THR A 39 -10.09 -50.64 12.36
CA THR A 39 -8.98 -49.84 11.84
C THR A 39 -8.84 -48.61 12.74
N PRO A 40 -7.63 -48.26 13.22
CA PRO A 40 -7.45 -47.03 13.97
C PRO A 40 -7.99 -45.87 13.14
N VAL A 41 -8.95 -45.14 13.70
CA VAL A 41 -9.54 -43.95 13.07
C VAL A 41 -8.41 -42.92 12.98
N THR A 42 -7.84 -42.77 11.79
CA THR A 42 -7.01 -41.60 11.47
C THR A 42 -7.90 -40.37 11.64
N PRO A 43 -7.52 -39.38 12.48
CA PRO A 43 -8.30 -38.17 12.63
C PRO A 43 -8.48 -37.51 11.25
N ASP A 44 -9.63 -36.88 11.06
CA ASP A 44 -9.92 -36.15 9.83
C ASP A 44 -8.83 -35.09 9.62
N VAL A 45 -8.37 -34.92 8.38
CA VAL A 45 -7.29 -33.99 8.03
C VAL A 45 -7.65 -32.56 8.48
N ASP A 46 -8.94 -32.27 8.51
CA ASP A 46 -9.51 -31.00 8.93
C ASP A 46 -9.40 -30.78 10.45
N GLU A 47 -9.55 -31.84 11.26
CA GLU A 47 -9.47 -31.77 12.73
C GLU A 47 -8.02 -31.60 13.21
N VAL A 48 -7.08 -32.31 12.58
CA VAL A 48 -5.64 -32.15 12.85
C VAL A 48 -5.14 -30.76 12.43
N ALA A 49 -5.66 -30.23 11.33
CA ALA A 49 -5.35 -28.89 10.86
C ALA A 49 -5.87 -27.83 11.83
N GLU A 50 -7.09 -27.99 12.36
CA GLU A 50 -7.66 -27.05 13.31
C GLU A 50 -6.86 -26.96 14.61
N GLU A 51 -6.51 -28.10 15.22
CA GLU A 51 -5.75 -28.10 16.48
C GLU A 51 -4.32 -27.56 16.27
N ALA A 52 -3.67 -27.92 15.17
CA ALA A 52 -2.36 -27.36 14.84
C ALA A 52 -2.41 -25.83 14.64
N VAL A 53 -3.48 -25.32 14.03
CA VAL A 53 -3.69 -23.88 13.85
C VAL A 53 -4.00 -23.21 15.17
N ARG A 54 -4.85 -23.80 16.01
CA ARG A 54 -5.14 -23.29 17.35
C ARG A 54 -3.86 -23.17 18.16
N GLN A 55 -3.02 -24.20 18.18
CA GLN A 55 -1.74 -24.18 18.87
C GLN A 55 -0.79 -23.10 18.31
N ALA A 56 -0.68 -22.97 16.99
CA ALA A 56 0.22 -22.01 16.36
C ALA A 56 -0.24 -20.56 16.39
N ALA A 57 -1.55 -20.31 16.37
CA ALA A 57 -2.13 -18.98 16.49
C ALA A 57 -2.14 -18.55 17.96
N CYS A 58 -2.51 -19.45 18.88
CA CYS A 58 -2.56 -19.11 20.30
C CYS A 58 -1.18 -19.03 20.96
N LYS A 59 -0.13 -19.73 20.48
CA LYS A 59 1.24 -19.68 21.05
C LYS A 59 1.31 -19.71 22.59
N GLY A 60 0.43 -20.47 23.26
CA GLY A 60 0.38 -20.55 24.73
C GLY A 60 -0.37 -19.41 25.45
N LEU A 61 -1.06 -18.54 24.71
CA LEU A 61 -1.96 -17.53 25.26
C LEU A 61 -3.24 -18.17 25.82
N SER A 62 -3.68 -17.72 26.99
CA SER A 62 -4.93 -18.13 27.62
C SER A 62 -5.57 -16.92 28.34
N PRO A 63 -6.85 -16.58 28.08
CA PRO A 63 -7.75 -17.24 27.13
C PRO A 63 -7.37 -16.95 25.66
N CYS A 64 -7.64 -17.90 24.79
CA CYS A 64 -7.46 -17.77 23.35
C CYS A 64 -8.56 -18.54 22.62
N THR A 65 -9.28 -17.86 21.72
CA THR A 65 -10.40 -18.44 20.98
C THR A 65 -10.19 -18.23 19.48
N VAL A 66 -10.10 -19.33 18.74
CA VAL A 66 -10.17 -19.28 17.27
C VAL A 66 -11.63 -19.06 16.90
N LEU A 67 -11.94 -17.93 16.26
CA LEU A 67 -13.30 -17.63 15.84
C LEU A 67 -13.69 -18.36 14.56
N GLY A 68 -12.72 -18.56 13.67
CA GLY A 68 -12.96 -19.22 12.40
C GLY A 68 -11.68 -19.44 11.61
N LEU A 69 -11.72 -20.47 10.78
CA LEU A 69 -10.69 -20.79 9.79
C LEU A 69 -11.25 -20.50 8.41
N ARG A 70 -10.48 -19.79 7.58
CA ARG A 70 -10.86 -19.49 6.20
C ARG A 70 -9.73 -19.94 5.28
N GLU A 71 -10.06 -20.82 4.33
CA GLU A 71 -9.10 -21.18 3.31
C GLU A 71 -8.83 -19.98 2.41
N ALA A 72 -7.57 -19.58 2.33
CA ALA A 72 -7.09 -18.45 1.53
C ALA A 72 -7.03 -18.74 0.02
N GLY A 73 -7.75 -19.73 -0.48
CA GLY A 73 -7.55 -20.29 -1.81
C GLY A 73 -6.14 -20.87 -2.01
N VAL A 74 -5.83 -21.28 -3.25
CA VAL A 74 -4.53 -21.87 -3.61
C VAL A 74 -3.56 -20.76 -4.03
N SER A 75 -3.01 -20.03 -3.06
CA SER A 75 -1.80 -19.23 -3.31
C SER A 75 -0.62 -20.18 -3.56
N ARG A 76 0.29 -19.86 -4.48
CA ARG A 76 1.53 -20.64 -4.68
C ARG A 76 2.72 -19.88 -4.09
N ASP A 77 3.63 -20.59 -3.42
CA ASP A 77 4.91 -19.99 -3.04
C ASP A 77 5.79 -19.73 -4.26
N SER A 78 6.96 -19.10 -4.07
CA SER A 78 7.93 -18.87 -5.15
C SER A 78 8.45 -20.16 -5.80
N ALA A 79 8.22 -21.33 -5.19
CA ALA A 79 8.52 -22.65 -5.73
C ALA A 79 7.27 -23.36 -6.30
N GLY A 80 6.14 -22.66 -6.46
CA GLY A 80 4.91 -23.20 -7.04
C GLY A 80 4.08 -24.09 -6.10
N ARG A 81 4.47 -24.25 -4.83
CA ARG A 81 3.76 -25.11 -3.86
C ARG A 81 2.52 -24.40 -3.31
N PRO A 82 1.39 -25.09 -3.20
CA PRO A 82 0.18 -24.50 -2.63
C PRO A 82 0.43 -24.09 -1.18
N ARG A 83 0.14 -22.84 -0.87
CA ARG A 83 0.05 -22.31 0.49
C ARG A 83 -1.39 -22.43 0.92
N ARG A 84 -1.62 -23.07 2.06
CA ARG A 84 -2.95 -23.27 2.62
C ARG A 84 -3.07 -22.54 3.95
N LEU A 85 -4.26 -21.98 4.13
CA LEU A 85 -4.90 -21.54 5.36
C LEU A 85 -4.60 -20.13 5.90
N VAL A 86 -5.68 -19.38 6.13
CA VAL A 86 -5.72 -18.20 6.98
C VAL A 86 -6.64 -18.50 8.16
N ALA A 87 -6.23 -18.07 9.34
CA ALA A 87 -6.96 -18.26 10.57
C ALA A 87 -7.36 -16.89 11.13
N LEU A 88 -8.64 -16.68 11.37
CA LEU A 88 -9.12 -15.50 12.09
C LEU A 88 -9.24 -15.89 13.57
N LEU A 89 -8.44 -15.23 14.41
CA LEU A 89 -8.39 -15.45 15.85
C LEU A 89 -9.06 -14.24 16.52
N ALA A 90 -10.09 -14.42 17.36
CA ALA A 90 -10.39 -13.34 18.32
C ALA A 90 -9.60 -13.60 19.57
N ARG A 91 -8.81 -12.60 19.93
CA ARG A 91 -8.26 -12.53 21.25
C ARG A 91 -9.27 -11.80 22.13
N ASP A 92 -10.19 -12.53 22.74
CA ASP A 92 -10.98 -11.95 23.83
C ASP A 92 -10.05 -11.64 25.01
N THR A 93 -9.61 -10.39 25.11
CA THR A 93 -8.77 -9.90 26.22
C THR A 93 -9.61 -9.37 27.38
N GLN A 94 -10.94 -9.30 27.25
CA GLN A 94 -11.83 -8.80 28.30
C GLN A 94 -13.10 -9.66 28.38
N ARG A 95 -13.21 -10.46 29.46
CA ARG A 95 -14.43 -11.17 29.88
C ARG A 95 -15.71 -10.37 29.56
N PHE A 96 -16.29 -10.59 28.39
CA PHE A 96 -17.60 -10.08 28.00
C PHE A 96 -18.37 -11.19 27.27
N VAL A 97 -18.38 -12.38 27.89
CA VAL A 97 -19.19 -13.53 27.46
C VAL A 97 -20.29 -13.79 28.49
N GLU A 98 -21.06 -12.77 28.87
CA GLU A 98 -22.23 -12.97 29.75
C GLU A 98 -23.58 -12.59 29.13
N SER A 99 -23.64 -12.04 27.91
CA SER A 99 -24.91 -11.58 27.31
C SER A 99 -25.32 -12.23 25.99
N ALA A 100 -24.48 -13.07 25.38
CA ALA A 100 -24.90 -13.86 24.23
C ALA A 100 -25.37 -15.26 24.67
N PRO A 101 -26.52 -15.76 24.20
CA PRO A 101 -26.95 -17.12 24.49
C PRO A 101 -25.86 -18.12 24.05
N PRO A 102 -25.52 -19.11 24.90
CA PRO A 102 -24.47 -20.10 24.63
C PRO A 102 -24.69 -20.92 23.35
N ASP A 103 -25.92 -20.91 22.84
CA ASP A 103 -26.35 -21.71 21.68
C ASP A 103 -26.44 -20.89 20.39
N THR A 104 -25.97 -19.63 20.38
CA THR A 104 -25.84 -18.89 19.12
C THR A 104 -24.62 -19.44 18.40
N PRO A 105 -24.78 -20.22 17.32
CA PRO A 105 -23.64 -20.73 16.60
C PRO A 105 -22.81 -19.53 16.12
N LEU A 106 -21.49 -19.60 16.26
CA LEU A 106 -20.59 -18.57 15.75
C LEU A 106 -20.85 -18.33 14.26
N ASP A 107 -21.30 -19.34 13.51
CA ASP A 107 -21.74 -19.20 12.12
C ASP A 107 -22.79 -18.09 11.93
N HIS A 108 -23.77 -17.88 12.81
CA HIS A 108 -24.78 -16.83 12.60
C HIS A 108 -24.29 -15.41 12.95
N ARG A 109 -23.07 -15.26 13.46
CA ARG A 109 -22.35 -13.96 13.49
C ARG A 109 -21.42 -13.77 12.30
N PHE A 110 -21.21 -14.82 11.50
CA PHE A 110 -20.20 -14.90 10.44
C PHE A 110 -20.70 -15.41 9.08
N ASP A 111 -21.95 -15.87 8.97
CA ASP A 111 -22.56 -16.52 7.81
C ASP A 111 -23.98 -15.98 7.62
N GLY A 112 -24.22 -15.50 6.40
CA GLY A 112 -25.57 -15.37 5.85
C GLY A 112 -25.86 -14.01 5.22
N HIS A 113 -25.24 -13.75 4.06
CA HIS A 113 -25.61 -12.72 3.07
C HIS A 113 -25.03 -11.30 3.14
N HIS A 114 -24.04 -11.02 3.97
CA HIS A 114 -23.20 -9.84 3.77
C HIS A 114 -21.73 -10.22 3.92
N ASP A 115 -20.91 -9.95 2.90
CA ASP A 115 -19.46 -10.16 2.88
C ASP A 115 -18.70 -9.24 3.87
N ASP A 116 -19.39 -8.78 4.94
CA ASP A 116 -19.09 -7.64 5.79
C ASP A 116 -19.00 -8.05 7.27
N PHE A 117 -17.80 -7.96 7.84
CA PHE A 117 -17.54 -8.18 9.26
C PHE A 117 -17.75 -6.86 10.02
N GLY A 118 -18.99 -6.47 10.35
CA GLY A 118 -19.29 -5.24 11.08
C GLY A 118 -19.49 -5.48 12.59
N ALA A 119 -18.61 -4.93 13.41
CA ALA A 119 -18.57 -5.17 14.86
C ALA A 119 -19.15 -3.98 15.67
N ASN A 120 -20.45 -4.03 16.00
CA ASN A 120 -21.09 -3.11 16.97
C ASN A 120 -20.82 -3.56 18.43
N TYR A 121 -19.56 -3.53 18.89
CA TYR A 121 -19.23 -3.86 20.29
C TYR A 121 -19.03 -2.59 21.11
N GLY A 122 -19.80 -2.43 22.20
CA GLY A 122 -19.44 -1.51 23.27
C GLY A 122 -18.20 -2.04 23.99
N ALA A 123 -17.14 -1.23 24.08
CA ALA A 123 -15.78 -1.57 24.52
C ALA A 123 -15.01 -2.49 23.54
N CYS A 124 -13.81 -2.05 23.13
CA CYS A 124 -13.00 -2.74 22.13
C CYS A 124 -12.68 -4.19 22.53
N THR A 125 -13.30 -5.14 21.85
CA THR A 125 -12.83 -6.51 21.79
C THR A 125 -11.79 -6.61 20.67
N VAL A 126 -10.54 -6.91 21.02
CA VAL A 126 -9.46 -7.05 20.02
C VAL A 126 -9.64 -8.35 19.24
N VAL A 127 -9.76 -8.25 17.92
CA VAL A 127 -9.72 -9.39 17.01
C VAL A 127 -8.39 -9.36 16.27
N GLU A 128 -7.79 -10.51 15.99
CA GLU A 128 -6.50 -10.63 15.31
C GLU A 128 -6.64 -11.53 14.08
N ALA A 129 -6.27 -11.03 12.91
CA ALA A 129 -6.22 -11.86 11.71
C ALA A 129 -4.81 -12.45 11.55
N TRP A 130 -4.72 -13.78 11.48
CA TRP A 130 -3.45 -14.49 11.38
C TRP A 130 -3.35 -15.29 10.08
N ARG A 131 -2.18 -15.31 9.47
CA ARG A 131 -1.81 -16.28 8.44
C ARG A 131 -1.06 -17.45 9.08
N VAL A 132 -1.52 -18.68 8.86
CA VAL A 132 -0.90 -19.87 9.42
C VAL A 132 -0.51 -20.82 8.30
N HIS A 133 0.79 -21.06 8.16
CA HIS A 133 1.34 -22.02 7.20
C HIS A 133 1.35 -23.40 7.82
N LEU A 134 0.56 -24.31 7.24
CA LEU A 134 0.54 -25.72 7.62
C LEU A 134 1.58 -26.53 6.83
N THR A 135 2.16 -27.52 7.48
CA THR A 135 3.02 -28.56 6.89
C THR A 135 2.50 -29.94 7.29
N SER A 136 3.03 -31.00 6.67
CA SER A 136 2.65 -32.39 6.99
C SER A 136 2.92 -32.79 8.45
N GLY A 137 3.73 -32.03 9.18
CA GLY A 137 3.98 -32.21 10.62
C GLY A 137 3.21 -31.26 11.54
N GLY A 138 2.21 -30.53 11.02
CA GLY A 138 1.46 -29.50 11.77
C GLY A 138 1.80 -28.07 11.31
N ALA A 139 1.46 -27.08 12.12
CA ALA A 139 1.65 -25.67 11.80
C ALA A 139 3.14 -25.28 11.87
N ALA A 140 3.69 -24.79 10.76
CA ALA A 140 5.10 -24.46 10.65
C ALA A 140 5.41 -22.98 10.92
N ARG A 141 4.46 -22.07 10.66
CA ARG A 141 4.67 -20.64 10.85
C ARG A 141 3.35 -19.88 10.94
N SER A 142 3.13 -19.09 11.99
CA SER A 142 2.06 -18.11 12.06
C SER A 142 2.59 -16.69 11.89
N GLN A 143 1.78 -15.80 11.32
CA GLN A 143 2.07 -14.38 11.17
C GLN A 143 0.82 -13.56 11.41
N LEU A 144 0.91 -12.57 12.29
CA LEU A 144 -0.14 -11.57 12.48
C LEU A 144 -0.24 -10.69 11.22
N LEU A 145 -1.42 -10.63 10.62
CA LEU A 145 -1.70 -9.79 9.45
C LEU A 145 -2.20 -8.42 9.90
N THR A 146 -3.24 -8.40 10.71
CA THR A 146 -3.85 -7.16 11.22
C THR A 146 -4.57 -7.41 12.54
N THR A 147 -4.85 -6.35 13.27
CA THR A 147 -5.67 -6.34 14.47
C THR A 147 -6.88 -5.44 14.24
N LEU A 148 -8.07 -5.91 14.61
CA LEU A 148 -9.29 -5.11 14.64
C LEU A 148 -9.60 -4.75 16.10
N CYS A 149 -9.99 -3.52 16.32
CA CYS A 149 -10.35 -3.00 17.62
C CYS A 149 -11.26 -1.81 17.41
N ASN A 150 -12.58 -2.02 17.51
CA ASN A 150 -13.51 -0.91 17.53
C ASN A 150 -13.54 -0.30 18.94
N ASP A 151 -12.61 0.61 19.22
CA ASP A 151 -12.60 1.41 20.44
C ASP A 151 -13.51 2.66 20.34
N GLY A 152 -14.25 2.77 19.23
CA GLY A 152 -15.06 3.93 18.90
C GLY A 152 -14.35 4.97 18.02
N HIS A 153 -13.09 4.74 17.62
CA HIS A 153 -12.33 5.42 16.56
C HIS A 153 -12.61 6.93 16.43
N GLY A 154 -12.56 7.63 17.58
CA GLY A 154 -12.75 9.08 17.72
C GLY A 154 -13.56 9.48 18.96
N ALA A 155 -13.64 10.79 19.23
CA ALA A 155 -14.37 11.33 20.39
C ALA A 155 -15.88 10.99 20.44
N ALA A 156 -16.46 10.52 19.32
CA ALA A 156 -17.87 10.13 19.25
C ALA A 156 -18.14 8.68 19.65
N GLY A 157 -17.11 7.85 19.85
CA GLY A 157 -17.31 6.44 20.17
C GLY A 157 -17.93 5.63 19.01
N VAL A 158 -17.81 6.10 17.77
CA VAL A 158 -18.36 5.46 16.56
C VAL A 158 -17.21 5.14 15.61
N GLY A 159 -16.85 3.87 15.58
CA GLY A 159 -15.93 3.28 14.62
C GLY A 159 -16.56 2.07 13.93
N GLU A 160 -16.00 1.69 12.79
CA GLU A 160 -16.31 0.44 12.10
C GLU A 160 -15.00 -0.16 11.59
N ASP A 161 -14.75 -1.41 11.96
CA ASP A 161 -13.68 -2.22 11.39
C ASP A 161 -14.34 -3.35 10.60
N ARG A 162 -13.87 -3.60 9.38
CA ARG A 162 -14.37 -4.63 8.47
C ARG A 162 -13.20 -5.36 7.85
N ILE A 163 -13.25 -6.69 7.86
CA ILE A 163 -12.33 -7.55 7.10
C ILE A 163 -13.12 -8.27 6.02
N THR A 164 -12.52 -8.50 4.87
CA THR A 164 -13.05 -9.40 3.84
C THR A 164 -11.92 -10.28 3.36
N VAL A 165 -12.18 -11.57 3.14
CA VAL A 165 -11.19 -12.51 2.60
C VAL A 165 -11.75 -13.11 1.32
N ASP A 166 -11.14 -12.77 0.18
CA ASP A 166 -11.55 -13.27 -1.14
C ASP A 166 -10.34 -13.39 -2.08
N GLY A 167 -10.35 -14.37 -2.98
CA GLY A 167 -9.33 -14.51 -4.03
C GLY A 167 -7.87 -14.61 -3.52
N GLY A 168 -7.66 -15.11 -2.30
CA GLY A 168 -6.34 -15.15 -1.67
C GLY A 168 -5.84 -13.80 -1.16
N ARG A 169 -6.73 -12.83 -0.98
CA ARG A 169 -6.47 -11.52 -0.41
C ARG A 169 -7.31 -11.29 0.83
N LEU A 170 -6.73 -10.59 1.80
CA LEU A 170 -7.43 -10.02 2.94
C LEU A 170 -7.51 -8.51 2.73
N THR A 171 -8.73 -7.98 2.67
CA THR A 171 -9.00 -6.54 2.71
C THR A 171 -9.38 -6.19 4.14
N HIS A 172 -8.77 -5.16 4.71
CA HIS A 172 -9.13 -4.60 6.01
C HIS A 172 -9.48 -3.13 5.83
N GLU A 173 -10.70 -2.78 6.18
CA GLU A 173 -11.23 -1.42 6.19
C GLU A 173 -11.48 -0.98 7.63
N GLN A 174 -11.11 0.25 7.95
CA GLN A 174 -11.40 0.89 9.23
C GLN A 174 -11.96 2.27 8.96
N ARG A 175 -13.00 2.67 9.69
CA ARG A 175 -13.66 3.97 9.51
C ARG A 175 -14.02 4.53 10.87
N GLY A 176 -14.02 5.86 10.98
CA GLY A 176 -14.37 6.51 12.23
C GLY A 176 -14.48 8.01 12.12
N GLY A 177 -14.50 8.63 13.31
CA GLY A 177 -14.45 10.07 13.47
C GLY A 177 -15.80 10.74 13.76
N SER A 178 -15.73 12.04 14.03
CA SER A 178 -16.85 12.87 14.51
C SER A 178 -16.96 14.16 13.71
N ALA A 179 -16.29 15.24 14.15
CA ALA A 179 -16.15 16.49 13.39
C ALA A 179 -15.27 16.31 12.14
N TRP A 180 -14.40 15.30 12.15
CA TRP A 180 -13.63 14.83 11.00
C TRP A 180 -13.97 13.35 10.78
N ARG A 181 -14.25 12.97 9.53
CA ARG A 181 -14.43 11.59 9.10
C ARG A 181 -13.14 11.07 8.53
N TRP A 182 -12.86 9.81 8.78
CA TRP A 182 -11.74 9.12 8.18
C TRP A 182 -12.12 7.68 7.85
N SER A 183 -11.50 7.17 6.81
CA SER A 183 -11.49 5.77 6.43
C SER A 183 -10.07 5.37 6.07
N ARG A 184 -9.77 4.10 6.26
CA ARG A 184 -8.52 3.47 5.87
C ARG A 184 -8.85 2.12 5.28
N HIS A 185 -8.13 1.73 4.25
CA HIS A 185 -8.15 0.37 3.75
C HIS A 185 -6.73 -0.16 3.59
N SER A 186 -6.59 -1.47 3.67
CA SER A 186 -5.36 -2.18 3.35
C SER A 186 -5.71 -3.49 2.67
N VAL A 187 -4.93 -3.85 1.65
CA VAL A 187 -5.09 -5.10 0.91
C VAL A 187 -3.82 -5.92 1.10
N ILE A 188 -3.98 -7.12 1.62
CA ILE A 188 -2.89 -8.05 1.91
C ILE A 188 -3.09 -9.30 1.06
N ASP A 189 -2.13 -9.59 0.19
CA ASP A 189 -2.03 -10.88 -0.46
C ASP A 189 -1.50 -11.93 0.52
N LEU A 190 -2.25 -13.02 0.64
CA LEU A 190 -1.99 -14.07 1.61
C LEU A 190 -0.77 -14.91 1.21
N GLY A 191 -0.23 -14.74 0.00
CA GLY A 191 1.07 -15.29 -0.43
C GLY A 191 2.24 -14.31 -0.26
N SER A 192 2.10 -13.09 -0.74
CA SER A 192 3.21 -12.15 -0.95
C SER A 192 3.31 -11.08 0.15
N GLY A 193 2.20 -10.66 0.75
CA GLY A 193 2.17 -9.68 1.84
C GLY A 193 1.30 -8.47 1.52
N LEU A 194 1.58 -7.34 2.16
CA LEU A 194 0.86 -6.09 1.94
C LEU A 194 1.01 -5.66 0.47
N LEU A 195 -0.11 -5.42 -0.21
CA LEU A 195 -0.18 -4.98 -1.60
C LEU A 195 -0.45 -3.49 -1.68
N GLU A 196 -1.45 -3.03 -0.92
CA GLU A 196 -1.96 -1.66 -1.02
C GLU A 196 -2.38 -1.16 0.36
N VAL A 197 -2.23 0.13 0.57
CA VAL A 197 -2.92 0.88 1.63
C VAL A 197 -3.55 2.13 1.05
N GLY A 198 -4.68 2.54 1.61
CA GLY A 198 -5.25 3.84 1.33
C GLY A 198 -5.98 4.44 2.51
N GLU A 199 -6.18 5.74 2.44
CA GLU A 199 -6.83 6.55 3.46
C GLU A 199 -7.71 7.58 2.76
N GLU A 200 -8.90 7.83 3.29
CA GLU A 200 -9.73 8.97 2.91
C GLU A 200 -10.10 9.72 4.18
N ASN A 201 -9.91 11.02 4.16
CA ASN A 201 -10.15 11.89 5.30
C ASN A 201 -10.96 13.09 4.86
N GLY A 202 -11.80 13.62 5.75
CA GLY A 202 -12.58 14.81 5.45
C GLY A 202 -13.19 15.46 6.67
N TRP A 203 -13.58 16.73 6.52
CA TRP A 203 -14.31 17.46 7.55
C TRP A 203 -15.80 17.14 7.42
N THR A 204 -16.48 16.90 8.53
CA THR A 204 -17.94 16.70 8.52
C THR A 204 -18.68 17.98 8.15
N PHE A 205 -18.11 19.14 8.51
CA PHE A 205 -18.71 20.47 8.32
C PHE A 205 -17.89 21.37 7.39
N GLY A 206 -17.27 20.81 6.35
CA GLY A 206 -16.54 21.59 5.36
C GLY A 206 -16.14 20.74 4.15
N ASP A 207 -15.67 21.39 3.10
CA ASP A 207 -15.27 20.70 1.86
C ASP A 207 -13.85 20.13 1.92
N ASN A 208 -13.11 20.39 3.00
CA ASN A 208 -11.78 19.89 3.24
C ASN A 208 -11.74 18.36 3.22
N ALA A 209 -10.95 17.80 2.32
CA ALA A 209 -10.78 16.36 2.19
C ALA A 209 -9.37 16.00 1.72
N GLU A 210 -8.92 14.81 2.04
CA GLU A 210 -7.66 14.23 1.60
C GLU A 210 -7.88 12.75 1.27
N SER A 211 -7.30 12.28 0.18
CA SER A 211 -7.16 10.85 -0.10
C SER A 211 -5.70 10.53 -0.38
N VAL A 212 -5.26 9.42 0.18
CA VAL A 212 -3.89 8.93 0.10
C VAL A 212 -3.94 7.47 -0.32
N THR A 213 -3.15 7.08 -1.29
CA THR A 213 -2.98 5.67 -1.68
C THR A 213 -1.51 5.34 -1.86
N TRP A 214 -1.16 4.09 -1.55
CA TRP A 214 0.18 3.56 -1.75
C TRP A 214 0.11 2.10 -2.19
N ASP A 215 0.76 1.80 -3.30
CA ASP A 215 0.92 0.46 -3.88
C ASP A 215 2.33 -0.05 -3.53
N HIS A 216 2.41 -1.08 -2.69
CA HIS A 216 3.66 -1.69 -2.24
C HIS A 216 4.33 -2.57 -3.29
N VAL A 217 3.59 -2.99 -4.32
CA VAL A 217 4.13 -3.78 -5.44
C VAL A 217 4.85 -2.83 -6.39
N ALA A 218 4.12 -1.84 -6.90
CA ALA A 218 4.64 -0.81 -7.81
C ALA A 218 5.51 0.24 -7.10
N PHE A 219 5.52 0.25 -5.76
CA PHE A 219 6.30 1.15 -4.92
C PHE A 219 6.07 2.64 -5.20
N ARG A 220 4.79 2.98 -5.33
CA ARG A 220 4.33 4.32 -5.70
C ARG A 220 3.08 4.67 -4.92
N GLY A 221 2.89 5.95 -4.66
CA GLY A 221 1.67 6.45 -4.06
C GLY A 221 1.25 7.78 -4.62
N ALA A 222 0.00 8.14 -4.35
CA ALA A 222 -0.56 9.43 -4.69
C ALA A 222 -1.28 10.03 -3.49
N ILE A 223 -1.25 11.35 -3.41
CA ILE A 223 -2.06 12.14 -2.49
C ILE A 223 -2.89 13.11 -3.31
N ARG A 224 -4.16 13.24 -2.95
CA ARG A 224 -5.04 14.31 -3.39
C ARG A 224 -5.64 14.96 -2.18
N TRP A 225 -5.70 16.27 -2.15
CA TRP A 225 -6.36 16.96 -1.06
C TRP A 225 -6.96 18.26 -1.56
N ARG A 226 -7.94 18.76 -0.83
CA ARG A 226 -8.61 20.01 -1.15
C ARG A 226 -8.93 20.78 0.12
N ALA A 227 -8.87 22.10 0.00
CA ALA A 227 -9.26 23.05 1.03
C ALA A 227 -9.80 24.32 0.35
N PRO A 228 -10.76 25.03 0.96
CA PRO A 228 -11.23 26.30 0.44
C PRO A 228 -10.15 27.37 0.60
N ARG A 229 -10.09 28.36 -0.30
CA ARG A 229 -9.33 29.59 -0.02
C ARG A 229 -10.02 30.42 1.05
N CYS A 230 -9.24 31.17 1.83
CA CYS A 230 -9.82 32.11 2.78
C CYS A 230 -10.50 33.24 2.01
N GLY A 231 -11.80 33.44 2.24
CA GLY A 231 -12.55 34.57 1.71
C GLY A 231 -12.26 35.86 2.47
N PRO A 232 -12.86 37.00 2.05
CA PRO A 232 -12.74 38.26 2.77
C PRO A 232 -13.37 38.21 4.17
N SER A 233 -14.22 37.23 4.44
CA SER A 233 -14.75 36.93 5.77
C SER A 233 -14.60 35.44 6.10
N PRO A 234 -14.46 35.06 7.38
CA PRO A 234 -14.39 33.66 7.81
C PRO A 234 -15.62 32.82 7.47
N GLN A 235 -16.75 33.46 7.14
CA GLN A 235 -18.03 32.79 6.85
C GLN A 235 -18.24 32.51 5.35
N GLU A 236 -17.42 33.10 4.48
CA GLU A 236 -17.50 32.92 3.04
C GLU A 236 -16.31 32.07 2.58
N PRO A 237 -16.44 30.74 2.49
CA PRO A 237 -15.40 29.92 1.92
C PRO A 237 -15.13 30.39 0.49
N GLY A 238 -13.87 30.65 0.20
CA GLY A 238 -13.42 30.96 -1.16
C GLY A 238 -13.48 29.74 -2.07
N GLU A 239 -12.89 29.89 -3.26
CA GLU A 239 -12.81 28.79 -4.23
C GLU A 239 -12.14 27.55 -3.61
N LEU A 240 -12.81 26.40 -3.74
CA LEU A 240 -12.25 25.10 -3.39
C LEU A 240 -11.15 24.73 -4.38
N ARG A 241 -9.94 24.51 -3.89
CA ARG A 241 -8.79 24.12 -4.71
C ARG A 241 -8.42 22.68 -4.43
N GLU A 242 -8.22 21.91 -5.50
CA GLU A 242 -7.71 20.55 -5.45
C GLU A 242 -6.22 20.54 -5.77
N HIS A 243 -5.47 19.87 -4.91
CA HIS A 243 -4.04 19.64 -5.02
C HIS A 243 -3.80 18.14 -5.20
N ALA A 244 -2.81 17.79 -6.02
CA ALA A 244 -2.45 16.40 -6.28
C ALA A 244 -0.93 16.27 -6.44
N ALA A 245 -0.37 15.21 -5.86
CA ALA A 245 1.04 14.89 -5.95
C ALA A 245 1.29 13.38 -5.89
N ALA A 246 2.43 12.97 -6.45
CA ALA A 246 3.04 11.68 -6.15
C ALA A 246 3.66 11.73 -4.74
N LEU A 247 3.61 10.61 -4.04
CA LEU A 247 4.24 10.44 -2.73
C LEU A 247 5.66 9.90 -2.91
N LEU A 248 6.63 10.54 -2.25
CA LEU A 248 8.03 10.15 -2.34
C LEU A 248 8.39 9.19 -1.19
N PRO A 249 8.89 7.97 -1.46
CA PRO A 249 9.26 7.04 -0.41
C PRO A 249 10.41 7.61 0.43
N HIS A 250 10.36 7.37 1.74
CA HIS A 250 11.41 7.73 2.68
C HIS A 250 11.80 6.50 3.49
N LEU A 251 13.03 6.02 3.31
CA LEU A 251 13.51 4.77 3.89
C LEU A 251 14.83 5.00 4.63
N GLU A 252 15.07 4.20 5.66
CA GLU A 252 16.40 4.08 6.22
C GLU A 252 17.30 3.30 5.25
N LEU A 253 18.46 3.87 4.94
CA LEU A 253 19.44 3.29 4.03
C LEU A 253 20.73 2.99 4.77
N ASP A 254 21.51 2.08 4.20
CA ASP A 254 22.87 1.81 4.66
C ASP A 254 23.71 3.10 4.66
N PRO A 255 24.42 3.44 5.75
CA PRO A 255 25.23 4.65 5.82
C PRO A 255 26.27 4.78 4.70
N ASP A 256 26.85 3.66 4.24
CA ASP A 256 27.84 3.67 3.15
C ASP A 256 27.18 4.04 1.82
N PHE A 257 25.93 3.61 1.60
CA PHE A 257 25.14 4.04 0.45
C PHE A 257 24.92 5.56 0.49
N SER A 258 24.39 6.06 1.62
CA SER A 258 24.03 7.47 1.78
C SER A 258 25.22 8.42 1.69
N ALA A 259 26.40 7.97 2.13
CA ALA A 259 27.63 8.75 2.06
C ALA A 259 28.20 8.82 0.63
N GLN A 260 28.35 7.68 -0.05
CA GLN A 260 29.03 7.62 -1.37
C GLN A 260 28.52 6.53 -2.31
N GLY A 261 27.87 5.48 -1.79
CA GLY A 261 27.42 4.35 -2.62
C GLY A 261 26.42 4.74 -3.71
N TRP A 262 25.59 5.77 -3.47
CA TRP A 262 24.63 6.31 -4.43
C TRP A 262 25.24 6.69 -5.79
N ARG A 263 26.53 7.02 -5.86
CA ARG A 263 27.19 7.36 -7.14
C ARG A 263 27.30 6.15 -8.07
N ARG A 264 27.38 4.94 -7.51
CA ARG A 264 27.62 3.69 -8.24
C ARG A 264 26.39 2.79 -8.26
N ILE A 265 25.73 2.66 -7.12
CA ILE A 265 24.59 1.77 -6.89
C ILE A 265 23.32 2.51 -7.32
N GLY A 266 22.56 1.92 -8.24
CA GLY A 266 21.28 2.49 -8.68
C GLY A 266 20.17 2.34 -7.65
N LEU A 267 19.09 3.12 -7.77
CA LEU A 267 17.99 3.12 -6.80
C LEU A 267 17.05 1.94 -6.94
N GLY A 268 17.04 1.25 -8.08
CA GLY A 268 16.32 -0.01 -8.30
C GLY A 268 14.85 0.03 -7.86
N ASP A 269 14.41 -1.04 -7.18
CA ASP A 269 13.03 -1.24 -6.72
C ASP A 269 12.72 -0.53 -5.39
N CYS A 270 13.68 0.24 -4.90
CA CYS A 270 13.60 1.00 -3.66
C CYS A 270 13.17 2.45 -3.87
N ALA A 271 13.01 2.89 -5.12
CA ALA A 271 12.58 4.23 -5.46
C ALA A 271 11.22 4.21 -6.15
N THR A 272 10.45 5.28 -5.99
CA THR A 272 9.28 5.50 -6.83
C THR A 272 9.75 5.94 -8.21
N VAL A 273 9.15 5.35 -9.25
CA VAL A 273 9.39 5.76 -10.64
C VAL A 273 8.37 6.84 -10.99
N ILE A 274 8.84 7.95 -11.56
CA ILE A 274 8.03 9.06 -12.05
C ILE A 274 8.36 9.33 -13.51
N ASP A 275 7.37 9.17 -14.37
CA ASP A 275 7.40 9.55 -15.79
C ASP A 275 6.00 10.03 -16.23
N ALA A 276 5.81 10.33 -17.52
CA ALA A 276 4.54 10.83 -18.05
C ALA A 276 3.36 9.83 -17.89
N GLU A 277 3.63 8.53 -17.77
CA GLU A 277 2.63 7.46 -17.64
C GLU A 277 2.47 7.01 -16.18
N HIS A 278 3.50 7.20 -15.35
CA HIS A 278 3.59 6.65 -14.00
C HIS A 278 3.78 7.77 -12.98
N GLY A 279 2.68 8.31 -12.45
CA GLY A 279 2.68 9.21 -11.30
C GLY A 279 3.18 10.64 -11.55
N GLY A 280 3.76 10.92 -12.72
CA GLY A 280 4.18 12.27 -13.10
C GLY A 280 3.03 13.15 -13.56
N PHE A 281 3.25 14.46 -13.45
CA PHE A 281 2.36 15.50 -13.92
C PHE A 281 3.04 16.26 -15.06
N VAL A 282 2.55 16.08 -16.28
CA VAL A 282 3.04 16.83 -17.44
C VAL A 282 2.47 18.25 -17.37
N LEU A 283 3.36 19.22 -17.17
CA LEU A 283 2.99 20.64 -17.07
C LEU A 283 3.05 21.35 -18.43
N ALA A 284 3.90 20.87 -19.34
CA ALA A 284 4.02 21.37 -20.71
C ALA A 284 4.71 20.33 -21.60
N GLY A 285 4.37 20.33 -22.90
CA GLY A 285 5.07 19.54 -23.91
C GLY A 285 4.98 18.02 -23.71
N GLU A 286 5.98 17.30 -24.22
CA GLU A 286 6.08 15.84 -24.17
C GLU A 286 7.41 15.44 -23.51
N PRO A 287 7.50 15.40 -22.17
CA PRO A 287 8.76 15.10 -21.50
C PRO A 287 9.18 13.64 -21.74
N SER A 288 10.42 13.45 -22.19
CA SER A 288 11.07 12.15 -22.46
C SER A 288 11.88 11.61 -21.27
N VAL A 289 11.55 12.02 -20.04
CA VAL A 289 12.31 11.67 -18.84
C VAL A 289 11.68 10.56 -18.01
N ARG A 290 12.53 9.76 -17.38
CA ARG A 290 12.17 8.89 -16.25
C ARG A 290 13.00 9.25 -15.02
N LEU A 291 12.31 9.54 -13.92
CA LEU A 291 12.91 9.82 -12.63
C LEU A 291 12.74 8.62 -11.69
N ARG A 292 13.77 8.29 -10.90
CA ARG A 292 13.65 7.45 -9.70
C ARG A 292 13.99 8.26 -8.48
N LEU A 293 13.10 8.26 -7.49
CA LEU A 293 13.17 9.14 -6.32
C LEU A 293 13.12 8.34 -5.02
N LEU A 294 14.04 8.65 -4.10
CA LEU A 294 14.11 8.04 -2.77
C LEU A 294 14.66 9.02 -1.73
N GLY A 295 13.94 9.21 -0.63
CA GLY A 295 14.41 9.95 0.54
C GLY A 295 15.07 9.03 1.58
N SER A 296 16.05 9.57 2.31
CA SER A 296 16.62 8.94 3.51
C SER A 296 17.18 10.00 4.45
N GLY A 297 16.77 10.00 5.72
CA GLY A 297 17.14 11.07 6.65
C GLY A 297 16.80 12.47 6.12
N ASP A 298 17.81 13.33 6.03
CA ASP A 298 17.78 14.68 5.45
C ASP A 298 18.22 14.72 3.98
N GLN A 299 18.32 13.56 3.32
CA GLN A 299 18.77 13.43 1.94
C GLN A 299 17.66 13.01 0.97
N LEU A 300 17.79 13.47 -0.26
CA LEU A 300 17.02 13.03 -1.42
C LEU A 300 18.00 12.50 -2.48
N PHE A 301 17.75 11.28 -2.95
CA PHE A 301 18.46 10.67 -4.06
C PHE A 301 17.58 10.66 -5.30
N VAL A 302 18.17 11.06 -6.42
CA VAL A 302 17.49 11.13 -7.72
C VAL A 302 18.33 10.37 -8.75
N GLU A 303 17.71 9.44 -9.47
CA GLU A 303 18.23 8.98 -10.76
C GLU A 303 17.38 9.52 -11.89
N LEU A 304 18.04 9.93 -12.96
CA LEU A 304 17.42 10.55 -14.12
C LEU A 304 17.91 9.86 -15.39
N GLU A 305 16.96 9.28 -16.13
CA GLU A 305 17.14 8.73 -17.46
C GLU A 305 16.43 9.64 -18.46
N ASP A 306 17.16 10.08 -19.47
CA ASP A 306 16.75 11.05 -20.48
C ASP A 306 17.36 10.63 -21.83
N ASP A 307 16.67 10.93 -22.94
CA ASP A 307 16.96 10.36 -24.26
C ASP A 307 18.08 11.05 -25.02
N ASP A 308 18.14 12.40 -25.01
CA ASP A 308 19.08 13.18 -25.83
C ASP A 308 20.28 13.75 -25.06
N GLY A 309 20.36 13.50 -23.76
CA GLY A 309 21.56 13.72 -22.96
C GLY A 309 21.59 15.14 -22.38
N PRO A 310 21.56 15.28 -21.04
CA PRO A 310 20.93 16.45 -20.42
C PRO A 310 21.88 17.63 -20.22
N SER A 311 22.59 18.02 -21.27
CA SER A 311 23.55 19.13 -21.21
C SER A 311 22.84 20.49 -21.06
N GLY A 312 21.62 20.63 -21.61
CA GLY A 312 20.75 21.79 -21.45
C GLY A 312 19.75 21.68 -20.30
N ASP A 313 19.42 20.46 -19.88
CA ASP A 313 18.28 20.21 -18.99
C ASP A 313 18.51 20.64 -17.56
N GLN A 314 17.37 20.80 -16.89
CA GLN A 314 17.31 21.32 -15.55
C GLN A 314 16.39 20.47 -14.68
N LEU A 315 16.86 20.18 -13.48
CA LEU A 315 16.03 19.68 -12.40
C LEU A 315 15.80 20.80 -11.40
N GLU A 316 14.56 21.21 -11.21
CA GLU A 316 14.14 22.11 -10.14
C GLU A 316 13.67 21.31 -8.93
N ILE A 317 14.04 21.77 -7.74
CA ILE A 317 13.66 21.18 -6.47
C ILE A 317 13.01 22.28 -5.64
N TRP A 318 11.71 22.16 -5.43
CA TRP A 318 10.88 23.10 -4.70
C TRP A 318 10.46 22.49 -3.37
N TYR A 319 10.59 23.23 -2.27
CA TYR A 319 10.36 22.69 -0.94
C TYR A 319 9.88 23.75 0.06
N ALA A 320 9.27 23.27 1.13
CA ALA A 320 8.87 24.07 2.28
C ALA A 320 9.04 23.28 3.59
N GLU A 321 9.32 23.99 4.68
CA GLU A 321 9.44 23.39 6.01
C GLU A 321 8.12 22.81 6.51
N ARG A 322 6.97 23.39 6.13
CA ARG A 322 5.63 22.90 6.47
C ARG A 322 4.86 22.51 5.22
N ALA A 323 4.29 21.32 5.21
CA ALA A 323 3.33 20.92 4.20
C ALA A 323 1.93 21.46 4.53
N LEU A 324 1.31 22.16 3.58
CA LEU A 324 -0.10 22.49 3.65
C LEU A 324 -0.96 21.24 3.39
N SER A 325 -2.14 21.18 4.01
CA SER A 325 -3.02 20.03 3.99
C SER A 325 -4.49 20.37 4.10
N TYR A 326 -5.34 19.35 3.99
CA TYR A 326 -6.77 19.49 4.24
C TYR A 326 -7.10 19.91 5.68
N PHE A 327 -6.16 19.81 6.63
CA PHE A 327 -6.36 20.34 7.99
C PHE A 327 -6.19 21.86 8.07
N ASP A 328 -5.59 22.51 7.08
CA ASP A 328 -5.62 23.96 7.00
C ASP A 328 -7.06 24.40 6.71
N HIS A 329 -7.71 25.02 7.71
CA HIS A 329 -9.13 25.37 7.67
C HIS A 329 -9.53 26.09 6.37
N CYS A 330 -8.69 27.03 5.95
CA CYS A 330 -8.69 27.58 4.62
C CYS A 330 -7.25 27.90 4.20
N LEU A 331 -7.03 27.99 2.90
CA LEU A 331 -5.75 28.39 2.33
C LEU A 331 -5.70 29.92 2.26
N GLU A 332 -4.75 30.49 3.00
CA GLU A 332 -4.36 31.89 2.86
C GLU A 332 -3.96 32.21 1.41
N PRO A 333 -3.88 33.50 1.02
CA PRO A 333 -3.40 33.89 -0.29
C PRO A 333 -2.11 33.15 -0.66
N PRO A 334 -1.96 32.74 -1.93
CA PRO A 334 -0.87 31.86 -2.35
C PRO A 334 0.48 32.50 -2.02
N GLU A 335 1.27 31.80 -1.23
CA GLU A 335 2.65 32.15 -0.96
C GLU A 335 3.54 31.43 -1.98
N ALA A 336 4.44 32.16 -2.62
CA ALA A 336 5.37 31.59 -3.58
C ALA A 336 6.24 30.50 -2.95
N ALA A 337 6.42 29.40 -3.68
CA ALA A 337 7.32 28.34 -3.28
C ALA A 337 8.78 28.81 -3.32
N SER A 338 9.61 28.08 -2.58
CA SER A 338 11.05 28.28 -2.51
C SER A 338 11.75 27.07 -3.11
N GLY A 339 12.83 27.27 -3.84
CA GLY A 339 13.48 26.16 -4.52
C GLY A 339 14.88 26.45 -5.02
N ILE A 340 15.42 25.46 -5.71
CA ILE A 340 16.67 25.57 -6.46
C ILE A 340 16.51 24.91 -7.82
N ALA A 341 17.36 25.31 -8.75
CA ALA A 341 17.46 24.75 -10.08
C ALA A 341 18.88 24.18 -10.26
N VAL A 342 19.00 22.93 -10.68
CA VAL A 342 20.26 22.24 -10.93
C VAL A 342 20.39 22.03 -12.43
N ALA A 343 21.39 22.69 -13.03
CA ALA A 343 21.72 22.47 -14.44
C ALA A 343 22.45 21.12 -14.59
N LEU A 344 21.82 20.13 -15.22
CA LEU A 344 22.28 18.73 -15.21
C LEU A 344 23.60 18.52 -15.96
N GLY A 345 23.89 19.36 -16.96
CA GLY A 345 25.16 19.36 -17.67
C GLY A 345 26.35 19.84 -16.86
N THR A 346 26.15 20.73 -15.88
CA THR A 346 27.25 21.41 -15.16
C THR A 346 27.24 21.18 -13.65
N GLY A 347 26.13 20.68 -13.10
CA GLY A 347 25.88 20.63 -11.67
C GLY A 347 25.65 22.01 -11.02
N ARG A 348 25.58 23.09 -11.81
CA ARG A 348 25.41 24.45 -11.27
C ARG A 348 24.04 24.60 -10.64
N VAL A 349 24.03 25.05 -9.39
CA VAL A 349 22.81 25.33 -8.62
C VAL A 349 22.46 26.82 -8.67
N THR A 350 21.21 27.13 -8.95
CA THR A 350 20.67 28.51 -8.93
C THR A 350 19.45 28.58 -8.02
N PRO A 351 19.32 29.57 -7.12
CA PRO A 351 18.13 29.71 -6.29
C PRO A 351 16.90 30.08 -7.12
N LEU A 352 15.73 29.59 -6.71
CA LEU A 352 14.42 29.87 -7.28
C LEU A 352 13.47 30.38 -6.18
N GLY A 353 12.54 31.27 -6.54
CA GLY A 353 11.44 31.69 -5.66
C GLY A 353 11.81 32.75 -4.61
N ALA A 354 10.93 32.91 -3.62
CA ALA A 354 10.79 34.16 -2.88
C ALA A 354 11.73 34.36 -1.68
N ARG A 355 12.37 33.32 -1.10
CA ARG A 355 13.38 33.42 0.01
C ARG A 355 13.79 32.04 0.55
N ALA A 356 14.39 31.16 -0.26
CA ALA A 356 14.94 29.89 0.24
C ALA A 356 16.39 30.06 0.71
N ALA A 357 16.74 29.53 1.88
CA ALA A 357 18.10 29.07 2.11
C ALA A 357 18.27 27.78 1.27
N PRO A 358 19.23 27.71 0.33
CA PRO A 358 19.41 26.53 -0.50
C PRO A 358 19.67 25.28 0.37
N PRO A 359 19.41 24.05 -0.14
CA PRO A 359 19.89 22.84 0.51
C PRO A 359 21.38 22.98 0.82
N ALA A 360 21.80 22.40 1.95
CA ALA A 360 23.15 22.57 2.47
C ALA A 360 24.21 22.05 1.49
N VAL A 361 23.90 20.97 0.77
CA VAL A 361 24.78 20.37 -0.23
C VAL A 361 23.96 19.80 -1.38
N VAL A 362 24.41 20.05 -2.62
CA VAL A 362 23.92 19.39 -3.83
C VAL A 362 25.11 18.77 -4.54
N GLU A 363 25.09 17.45 -4.71
CA GLU A 363 26.10 16.71 -5.46
C GLU A 363 25.46 16.09 -6.70
N VAL A 364 26.12 16.27 -7.84
CA VAL A 364 25.70 15.73 -9.14
C VAL A 364 26.81 14.85 -9.66
N GLU A 365 26.51 13.57 -9.86
CA GLU A 365 27.44 12.64 -10.50
C GLU A 365 27.19 12.64 -12.00
N ALA A 366 28.24 12.92 -12.76
CA ALA A 366 28.19 12.80 -14.21
C ALA A 366 28.05 11.32 -14.61
N PRO A 367 27.27 11.02 -15.65
CA PRO A 367 27.09 9.64 -16.08
C PRO A 367 28.43 9.07 -16.57
N ALA A 368 28.76 7.85 -16.14
CA ALA A 368 30.03 7.21 -16.49
C ALA A 368 30.16 6.92 -18.01
N ARG A 369 29.03 6.84 -18.71
CA ARG A 369 28.92 6.60 -20.17
C ARG A 369 27.67 7.31 -20.71
N SER A 370 27.67 7.62 -22.01
CA SER A 370 26.47 8.11 -22.70
C SER A 370 25.31 7.13 -22.51
N GLY A 371 24.12 7.64 -22.19
CA GLY A 371 22.92 6.84 -21.91
C GLY A 371 22.86 6.17 -20.53
N ALA A 372 23.88 6.33 -19.68
CA ALA A 372 23.77 5.93 -18.28
C ALA A 372 22.95 6.97 -17.49
N PRO A 373 22.18 6.55 -16.47
CA PRO A 373 21.41 7.48 -15.66
C PRO A 373 22.31 8.48 -14.95
N ARG A 374 21.85 9.72 -14.85
CA ARG A 374 22.47 10.72 -13.98
C ARG A 374 21.99 10.54 -12.57
N ARG A 375 22.87 10.79 -11.62
CA ARG A 375 22.57 10.61 -10.20
C ARG A 375 22.82 11.90 -9.45
N LEU A 376 21.90 12.24 -8.57
CA LEU A 376 22.01 13.39 -7.71
C LEU A 376 21.76 12.96 -6.27
N ALA A 377 22.52 13.56 -5.36
CA ALA A 377 22.24 13.51 -3.93
C ALA A 377 22.10 14.95 -3.42
N LEU A 378 20.96 15.24 -2.82
CA LEU A 378 20.68 16.52 -2.19
C LEU A 378 20.64 16.30 -0.68
N ARG A 379 21.31 17.16 0.09
CA ARG A 379 21.24 17.17 1.55
C ARG A 379 20.66 18.48 2.04
N PHE A 380 19.55 18.39 2.75
CA PHE A 380 18.90 19.54 3.38
C PHE A 380 19.49 19.77 4.77
N ALA A 381 19.48 21.01 5.27
CA ALA A 381 19.83 21.27 6.67
C ALA A 381 18.83 20.62 7.64
N THR A 382 17.57 20.57 7.22
CA THR A 382 16.49 19.83 7.87
C THR A 382 15.59 19.32 6.76
N ARG A 383 15.10 18.08 6.90
CA ARG A 383 14.22 17.48 5.90
C ARG A 383 12.98 18.37 5.72
N PRO A 384 12.65 18.82 4.50
CA PRO A 384 11.43 19.59 4.26
C PRO A 384 10.19 18.70 4.42
N ASP A 385 9.07 19.23 4.88
CA ASP A 385 7.82 18.46 4.94
C ASP A 385 7.11 18.38 3.58
N ALA A 386 7.33 19.40 2.74
CA ALA A 386 6.78 19.46 1.38
C ALA A 386 7.91 19.55 0.34
N LEU A 387 7.78 18.78 -0.73
CA LEU A 387 8.80 18.64 -1.76
C LEU A 387 8.16 18.32 -3.12
N THR A 388 8.56 19.08 -4.14
CA THR A 388 8.26 18.80 -5.55
C THR A 388 9.53 18.86 -6.37
N LEU A 389 9.68 17.91 -7.29
CA LEU A 389 10.69 17.98 -8.33
C LEU A 389 10.02 18.36 -9.64
N VAL A 390 10.67 19.23 -10.42
CA VAL A 390 10.26 19.60 -11.77
C VAL A 390 11.44 19.38 -12.70
N TYR A 391 11.29 18.45 -13.63
CA TYR A 391 12.23 18.30 -14.74
C TYR A 391 11.81 19.21 -15.90
N ARG A 392 12.80 19.89 -16.48
CA ARG A 392 12.66 20.64 -17.74
C ARG A 392 13.68 20.09 -18.73
N ASP A 393 13.15 19.52 -19.79
CA ASP A 393 13.89 19.25 -21.02
C ASP A 393 14.03 20.59 -21.75
N VAL A 394 15.27 21.05 -21.98
CA VAL A 394 15.61 22.33 -22.60
C VAL A 394 16.42 22.13 -23.88
N ASP A 395 16.29 20.98 -24.53
CA ASP A 395 17.02 20.71 -25.75
C ASP A 395 16.65 21.70 -26.85
N GLY A 396 17.67 22.34 -27.45
CA GLY A 396 17.47 23.38 -28.47
C GLY A 396 17.10 24.78 -27.94
N GLY A 397 17.14 25.01 -26.62
CA GLY A 397 17.05 26.34 -26.01
C GLY A 397 15.64 26.82 -25.65
N ALA A 398 14.59 26.05 -25.97
CA ALA A 398 13.24 26.24 -25.46
C ALA A 398 12.77 24.92 -24.80
N PRO A 399 11.98 24.97 -23.72
CA PRO A 399 11.58 23.73 -23.05
C PRO A 399 10.69 22.86 -23.95
N GLN A 400 11.12 21.63 -24.25
CA GLN A 400 10.34 20.69 -25.06
C GLN A 400 9.35 19.87 -24.22
N GLY A 401 9.67 19.66 -22.93
CA GLY A 401 8.83 18.94 -21.98
C GLY A 401 9.07 19.39 -20.54
N VAL A 402 8.00 19.42 -19.74
CA VAL A 402 8.06 19.71 -18.31
C VAL A 402 7.28 18.65 -17.55
N LEU A 403 7.99 17.89 -16.71
CA LEU A 403 7.42 16.87 -15.83
C LEU A 403 7.58 17.28 -14.37
N ALA A 404 6.54 17.12 -13.56
CA ALA A 404 6.61 17.37 -12.13
C ALA A 404 6.08 16.20 -11.29
N THR A 405 6.48 16.15 -10.03
CA THR A 405 5.91 15.19 -9.05
C THR A 405 4.59 15.68 -8.44
N SER A 406 4.08 16.85 -8.84
CA SER A 406 2.78 17.39 -8.42
C SER A 406 2.17 18.29 -9.51
N ARG A 407 0.90 18.71 -9.33
CA ARG A 407 0.27 19.80 -10.12
C ARG A 407 0.87 21.17 -9.73
N PHE A 408 2.17 21.31 -9.97
CA PHE A 408 2.99 22.37 -9.41
C PHE A 408 2.70 23.76 -10.00
N ASP A 409 2.62 24.75 -9.12
CA ASP A 409 2.59 26.18 -9.42
C ASP A 409 3.62 26.89 -8.52
N PRO A 410 4.68 27.50 -9.07
CA PRO A 410 5.71 28.16 -8.26
C PRO A 410 5.18 29.36 -7.46
N SER A 411 4.01 29.91 -7.83
CA SER A 411 3.37 30.99 -7.10
C SER A 411 2.54 30.51 -5.91
N ASP A 412 2.27 29.21 -5.78
CA ASP A 412 1.40 28.64 -4.76
C ASP A 412 2.05 27.39 -4.12
N ARG A 413 2.67 27.57 -2.94
CA ARG A 413 3.29 26.48 -2.17
C ARG A 413 2.33 25.36 -1.77
N ALA A 414 1.01 25.55 -1.83
CA ALA A 414 0.05 24.48 -1.59
C ALA A 414 0.13 23.37 -2.66
N THR A 415 0.72 23.69 -3.82
CA THR A 415 0.94 22.72 -4.90
C THR A 415 2.15 21.81 -4.71
N LEU A 416 2.92 21.99 -3.63
CA LEU A 416 4.06 21.13 -3.33
C LEU A 416 3.60 19.70 -2.96
N GLY A 417 4.41 18.72 -3.35
CA GLY A 417 4.23 17.31 -3.02
C GLY A 417 4.63 16.97 -1.60
N ARG A 418 4.60 15.67 -1.26
CA ARG A 418 4.89 15.17 0.09
C ARG A 418 5.69 13.88 0.08
N TRP A 419 6.37 13.64 1.19
CA TRP A 419 6.91 12.33 1.53
C TRP A 419 5.80 11.35 1.85
N TRP A 420 6.03 10.07 1.57
CA TRP A 420 5.29 8.98 2.16
C TRP A 420 5.51 9.02 3.68
N PRO A 421 4.46 9.24 4.49
CA PRO A 421 4.63 9.58 5.91
C PRO A 421 4.94 8.37 6.79
N ARG A 422 5.03 7.15 6.22
CA ARG A 422 5.17 5.91 6.98
C ARG A 422 6.52 5.27 6.70
N SER A 423 7.38 5.23 7.72
CA SER A 423 8.42 4.21 7.80
C SER A 423 7.73 2.89 8.11
N GLU A 424 7.53 2.04 7.13
CA GLU A 424 6.92 0.73 7.39
C GLU A 424 7.90 -0.15 8.16
N PRO A 425 7.52 -0.66 9.34
CA PRO A 425 8.39 -1.56 10.09
C PRO A 425 8.77 -2.77 9.23
N GLY A 426 10.06 -2.91 8.96
CA GLY A 426 10.59 -4.01 8.16
C GLY A 426 10.67 -3.77 6.66
N LEU A 427 10.24 -2.61 6.14
CA LEU A 427 10.58 -2.22 4.80
C LEU A 427 11.96 -1.55 4.80
N GLY A 428 12.92 -2.16 4.11
CA GLY A 428 14.28 -1.64 3.98
C GLY A 428 14.83 -1.85 2.58
N CYS A 429 16.03 -1.35 2.35
CA CYS A 429 16.72 -1.44 1.07
C CYS A 429 18.15 -1.90 1.27
N ARG A 430 18.59 -2.81 0.39
CA ARG A 430 19.95 -3.31 0.40
C ARG A 430 20.55 -3.26 -0.99
N ALA A 431 21.81 -2.86 -1.08
CA ALA A 431 22.56 -2.90 -2.33
C ALA A 431 22.88 -4.35 -2.72
N GLU A 432 22.44 -4.76 -3.91
CA GLU A 432 22.66 -6.07 -4.51
C GLU A 432 22.83 -5.89 -6.02
N ASP A 433 23.89 -6.47 -6.60
CA ASP A 433 24.18 -6.36 -8.04
C ASP A 433 24.18 -4.90 -8.56
N ASP A 434 24.81 -4.00 -7.80
CA ASP A 434 24.90 -2.56 -8.10
C ASP A 434 23.54 -1.82 -8.18
N VAL A 435 22.47 -2.37 -7.59
CA VAL A 435 21.18 -1.70 -7.42
C VAL A 435 20.61 -1.87 -6.01
N LEU A 436 19.82 -0.92 -5.53
CA LEU A 436 19.05 -1.10 -4.31
C LEU A 436 17.85 -2.03 -4.58
N GLN A 437 17.84 -3.15 -3.88
CA GLN A 437 16.72 -4.08 -3.87
C GLN A 437 15.91 -3.93 -2.59
N ARG A 438 14.59 -3.89 -2.76
CA ARG A 438 13.64 -3.81 -1.65
C ARG A 438 13.71 -5.09 -0.84
N ARG A 439 13.91 -4.96 0.46
CA ARG A 439 13.91 -6.06 1.43
C ARG A 439 12.78 -5.84 2.42
N VAL A 440 11.98 -6.88 2.60
CA VAL A 440 10.96 -6.90 3.66
C VAL A 440 11.52 -7.75 4.80
N GLU A 441 12.20 -7.10 5.75
CA GLU A 441 12.61 -7.69 7.02
C GLU A 441 11.39 -7.92 7.90
N ARG A 442 10.76 -9.07 7.73
CA ARG A 442 9.53 -9.44 8.45
C ARG A 442 9.84 -9.76 9.92
N LYS A 443 9.54 -8.82 10.83
CA LYS A 443 9.32 -9.18 12.24
C LYS A 443 7.94 -9.85 12.34
N LEU A 444 7.92 -11.15 12.66
CA LEU A 444 6.70 -11.97 12.64
C LEU A 444 5.63 -11.58 13.67
N ASP A 445 6.03 -10.81 14.70
CA ASP A 445 5.21 -10.51 15.86
C ASP A 445 4.67 -9.07 15.87
N ARG A 446 4.82 -8.31 14.77
CA ARG A 446 4.12 -7.03 14.58
C ARG A 446 3.06 -7.16 13.51
N PRO A 447 1.89 -6.51 13.64
CA PRO A 447 0.91 -6.49 12.58
C PRO A 447 1.54 -5.90 11.31
N LEU A 448 1.17 -6.42 10.14
CA LEU A 448 1.60 -5.83 8.86
C LEU A 448 1.08 -4.40 8.70
N VAL A 449 0.01 -4.10 9.43
CA VAL A 449 -0.65 -2.80 9.46
C VAL A 449 -0.68 -2.34 10.91
N ASP A 450 0.36 -1.63 11.36
CA ASP A 450 0.40 -1.02 12.69
C ASP A 450 -0.41 0.29 12.68
N THR A 451 -1.19 0.56 13.74
CA THR A 451 -1.79 1.88 14.01
C THR A 451 -1.99 2.11 15.50
N PRO A 452 -1.81 3.37 15.94
CA PRO A 452 -2.93 4.32 15.93
C PRO A 452 -2.67 5.53 15.02
N PHE A 453 -3.64 5.86 14.15
CA PHE A 453 -3.69 7.15 13.48
C PHE A 453 -4.44 8.10 14.40
N VAL A 454 -3.78 9.17 14.84
CA VAL A 454 -4.45 10.30 15.49
C VAL A 454 -4.57 11.39 14.41
N PRO A 455 -5.78 11.68 13.92
CA PRO A 455 -6.00 12.79 13.01
C PRO A 455 -5.42 14.07 13.63
N GLY A 456 -4.47 14.72 12.94
CA GLY A 456 -3.85 15.98 13.39
C GLY A 456 -2.63 15.87 14.32
N ALA A 457 -2.08 14.68 14.59
CA ALA A 457 -0.86 14.53 15.40
C ALA A 457 0.45 14.68 14.59
N ARG A 458 0.44 15.42 13.48
CA ARG A 458 1.66 15.71 12.69
C ARG A 458 2.17 17.10 12.98
#